data_AF-A0A2G8CV17-F1
#
_entry.id   AF-A0A2G8CV17-F1
#
_cell.length_a   1.000
_cell.length_b   1.000
_cell.length_c   1.000
_cell.angle_alpha   90.00
_cell.angle_beta   90.00
_cell.angle_gamma   90.00
#
_symmetry.space_group_name_H-M   'P 1'
#
loop_
_entity.id
_entity.type
_entity.pdbx_description
1 polymer ?
#
loop_
_entity_poly.entity_id
_entity_poly.type
_entity_poly.pdbx_seq_one_letter_code
_entity_poly.pdbx_strand_id
1 'polypeptide(L)'
;MHSFVTEQFVDTIPTSATSAQINAMIRRELLARHGALIFWLRGLPLLHEEDHAIYVHAGVDEEAGQLWRVATPEHVLTEKYPASTGPFVKTIVAGHVRTSELHADGSHEVFHDGASHYYIDAAVEETGRLNVLKYDVESREFSWRMTPAASPPSEAR
;
A
#
# COMPACT_ATOMS: atom_id res chain seq x y z
N MET A 1 -6.75 -15.29 13.70
CA MET A 1 -7.20 -14.10 12.96
C MET A 1 -7.29 -12.96 13.96
N HIS A 2 -6.36 -11.99 13.91
CA HIS A 2 -6.44 -10.82 14.78
C HIS A 2 -7.59 -9.94 14.27
N SER A 3 -8.61 -9.74 15.11
CA SER A 3 -9.74 -8.89 14.79
C SER A 3 -9.56 -7.52 15.45
N PHE A 4 -9.80 -6.44 14.72
CA PHE A 4 -9.83 -5.07 15.25
C PHE A 4 -10.96 -4.84 16.27
N VAL A 5 -11.85 -5.84 16.39
CA VAL A 5 -12.98 -5.87 17.32
C VAL A 5 -12.94 -7.21 18.06
N THR A 6 -13.04 -7.21 19.39
CA THR A 6 -13.01 -8.46 20.16
C THR A 6 -14.30 -9.25 20.01
N GLU A 7 -14.23 -10.57 20.11
CA GLU A 7 -15.41 -11.45 20.19
C GLU A 7 -16.36 -11.01 21.32
N GLN A 8 -15.82 -10.66 22.49
CA GLN A 8 -16.58 -10.09 23.62
C GLN A 8 -17.40 -8.84 23.26
N PHE A 9 -16.95 -8.03 22.30
CA PHE A 9 -17.72 -6.87 21.85
C PHE A 9 -18.81 -7.30 20.87
N VAL A 10 -18.51 -8.23 19.97
CA VAL A 10 -19.48 -8.76 19.01
C VAL A 10 -20.69 -9.36 19.75
N ASP A 11 -20.45 -10.05 20.87
CA ASP A 11 -21.50 -10.60 21.72
C ASP A 11 -22.43 -9.53 22.35
N THR A 12 -22.01 -8.27 22.40
CA THR A 12 -22.84 -7.16 22.90
C THR A 12 -23.76 -6.58 21.83
N ILE A 13 -23.59 -6.95 20.56
CA ILE A 13 -24.40 -6.45 19.46
C ILE A 13 -25.78 -7.14 19.51
N PRO A 14 -26.89 -6.39 19.65
CA PRO A 14 -28.21 -6.99 19.64
C PRO A 14 -28.49 -7.71 18.32
N THR A 15 -29.06 -8.92 18.37
CA THR A 15 -29.43 -9.68 17.17
C THR A 15 -30.50 -8.99 16.33
N SER A 16 -31.25 -8.06 16.92
CA SER A 16 -32.23 -7.20 16.25
C SER A 16 -31.66 -5.89 15.71
N ALA A 17 -30.36 -5.63 15.88
CA ALA A 17 -29.74 -4.40 15.43
C ALA A 17 -29.75 -4.31 13.90
N THR A 18 -30.08 -3.12 13.40
CA THR A 18 -29.97 -2.79 11.98
C THR A 18 -28.50 -2.62 11.58
N SER A 19 -28.19 -2.74 10.28
CA SER A 19 -26.84 -2.50 9.76
C SER A 19 -26.28 -1.12 10.13
N ALA A 20 -27.14 -0.09 10.19
CA ALA A 20 -26.73 1.25 10.61
C ALA A 20 -26.32 1.29 12.09
N GLN A 21 -27.07 0.62 12.97
CA GLN A 21 -26.75 0.51 14.40
C GLN A 21 -25.46 -0.29 14.62
N ILE A 22 -25.31 -1.41 13.91
CA ILE A 22 -24.10 -2.24 13.93
C ILE A 22 -22.88 -1.40 13.51
N ASN A 23 -22.98 -0.66 12.40
CA ASN A 23 -21.90 0.21 11.91
C ASN A 23 -21.54 1.30 12.93
N ALA A 24 -22.53 1.91 13.58
CA ALA A 24 -22.30 2.92 14.60
C ALA A 24 -21.61 2.34 15.85
N MET A 25 -22.02 1.15 16.29
CA MET A 25 -21.40 0.44 17.41
C MET A 25 -19.95 0.07 17.10
N ILE A 26 -19.70 -0.57 15.95
CA ILE A 26 -18.34 -0.95 15.51
C ILE A 26 -17.44 0.28 15.39
N ARG A 27 -17.92 1.35 14.73
CA ARG A 27 -17.16 2.61 14.62
C ARG A 27 -16.77 3.15 15.99
N ARG A 28 -17.71 3.17 16.94
CA ARG A 28 -17.44 3.65 18.30
C ARG A 28 -16.37 2.82 18.99
N GLU A 29 -16.45 1.49 18.88
CA GLU A 29 -15.48 0.58 19.50
C GLU A 29 -14.09 0.73 18.90
N LEU A 30 -14.00 0.78 17.57
CA LEU A 30 -12.74 1.00 16.86
C LEU A 30 -12.09 2.32 17.26
N LEU A 31 -12.86 3.41 17.34
CA LEU A 31 -12.35 4.71 17.76
C LEU A 31 -11.95 4.73 19.24
N ALA A 32 -12.69 4.04 20.11
CA ALA A 32 -12.37 3.97 21.54
C ALA A 32 -11.07 3.19 21.80
N ARG A 33 -10.85 2.08 21.08
CA ARG A 33 -9.67 1.22 21.27
C ARG A 33 -8.46 1.65 20.48
N HIS A 34 -8.68 2.07 19.24
CA HIS A 34 -7.63 2.30 18.25
C HIS A 34 -7.62 3.75 17.77
N GLY A 35 -8.25 4.68 18.50
CA GLY A 35 -8.35 6.09 18.10
C GLY A 35 -7.00 6.73 17.76
N ALA A 36 -5.96 6.44 18.55
CA ALA A 36 -4.60 6.92 18.27
C ALA A 36 -4.02 6.35 16.96
N LEU A 37 -4.21 5.05 16.71
CA LEU A 37 -3.77 4.40 15.48
C LEU A 37 -4.52 4.95 14.26
N ILE A 38 -5.85 5.09 14.35
CA ILE A 38 -6.68 5.65 13.28
C ILE A 38 -6.28 7.10 13.00
N PHE A 39 -6.05 7.90 14.04
CA PHE A 39 -5.59 9.27 13.90
C PHE A 39 -4.23 9.34 13.19
N TRP A 40 -3.29 8.47 13.58
CA TRP A 40 -1.99 8.35 12.91
C TRP A 40 -2.12 7.94 11.44
N LEU A 41 -2.90 6.89 11.13
CA LEU A 41 -3.14 6.44 9.75
C LEU A 41 -3.72 7.54 8.86
N ARG A 42 -4.65 8.35 9.40
CA ARG A 42 -5.24 9.50 8.68
C ARG A 42 -4.27 10.64 8.44
N GLY A 43 -3.17 10.70 9.17
CA GLY A 43 -2.13 11.72 9.02
C GLY A 43 -1.01 11.33 8.06
N LEU A 44 -1.00 10.09 7.54
CA LEU A 44 0.01 9.66 6.59
C LEU A 44 -0.18 10.34 5.23
N PRO A 45 0.90 10.80 4.58
CA PRO A 45 0.82 11.37 3.24
C PRO A 45 0.43 10.29 2.22
N LEU A 46 -0.31 10.67 1.18
CA LEU A 46 -0.70 9.76 0.09
C LEU A 46 0.46 9.43 -0.87
N LEU A 47 1.48 10.29 -0.90
CA LEU A 47 2.71 10.09 -1.65
C LEU A 47 3.88 10.79 -0.96
N HIS A 48 5.09 10.34 -1.26
CA HIS A 48 6.34 11.01 -0.92
C HIS A 48 7.12 11.28 -2.21
N GLU A 49 7.65 12.49 -2.37
CA GLU A 49 8.37 12.89 -3.58
C GLU A 49 9.80 13.27 -3.24
N GLU A 50 10.73 12.72 -4.02
CA GLU A 50 12.14 13.10 -4.06
C GLU A 50 12.48 13.63 -5.47
N ASP A 51 13.69 14.15 -5.65
CA ASP A 51 14.16 14.61 -6.96
C ASP A 51 14.17 13.48 -7.99
N HIS A 52 14.57 12.27 -7.59
CA HIS A 52 14.71 11.10 -8.47
C HIS A 52 13.44 10.26 -8.61
N ALA A 53 12.52 10.29 -7.64
CA ALA A 53 11.38 9.38 -7.64
C ALA A 53 10.14 9.91 -6.90
N ILE A 54 8.99 9.35 -7.26
CA ILE A 54 7.70 9.48 -6.61
C ILE A 54 7.38 8.13 -5.97
N TYR A 55 7.15 8.12 -4.66
CA TYR A 55 6.71 6.94 -3.91
C TYR A 55 5.23 7.08 -3.60
N VAL A 56 4.40 6.17 -4.11
CA VAL A 56 2.94 6.27 -4.05
C VAL A 56 2.32 4.87 -3.87
N HIS A 57 1.11 4.77 -3.32
CA HIS A 57 0.51 3.46 -3.08
C HIS A 57 0.18 2.73 -4.39
N ALA A 58 -0.53 3.37 -5.33
CA ALA A 58 -0.97 2.74 -6.59
C ALA A 58 -0.37 3.37 -7.85
N GLY A 59 -0.25 4.69 -7.93
CA GLY A 59 0.36 5.38 -9.06
C GLY A 59 -0.02 6.85 -9.13
N VAL A 60 0.32 7.52 -10.24
CA VAL A 60 -0.09 8.91 -10.52
C VAL A 60 -0.80 9.00 -11.87
N ASP A 61 -1.38 10.15 -12.21
CA ASP A 61 -1.87 10.40 -13.56
C ASP A 61 -0.68 10.77 -14.46
N GLU A 62 -0.18 9.84 -15.29
CA GLU A 62 0.95 10.13 -16.17
C GLU A 62 0.57 11.00 -17.39
N GLU A 63 -0.71 11.02 -17.79
CA GLU A 63 -1.17 11.85 -18.91
C GLU A 63 -1.07 13.34 -18.56
N ALA A 64 -1.18 13.68 -17.27
CA ALA A 64 -0.94 15.03 -16.77
C ALA A 64 0.52 15.50 -16.93
N GLY A 65 1.47 14.60 -17.22
CA GLY A 65 2.88 14.93 -17.47
C GLY A 65 3.47 15.76 -16.33
N GLN A 66 4.00 16.95 -16.64
CA GLN A 66 4.59 17.85 -15.65
C GLN A 66 3.58 18.39 -14.60
N LEU A 67 2.28 18.29 -14.87
CA LEU A 67 1.21 18.75 -13.97
C LEU A 67 0.73 17.66 -13.01
N TRP A 68 1.32 16.46 -13.03
CA TRP A 68 0.89 15.30 -12.23
C TRP A 68 0.65 15.64 -10.76
N ARG A 69 1.49 16.51 -10.17
CA ARG A 69 1.43 16.86 -8.75
C ARG A 69 0.10 17.51 -8.34
N VAL A 70 -0.50 18.30 -9.23
CA VAL A 70 -1.75 19.01 -8.96
C VAL A 70 -2.96 18.38 -9.64
N ALA A 71 -2.72 17.59 -10.68
CA ALA A 71 -3.78 16.99 -11.49
C ALA A 71 -4.15 15.57 -11.05
N THR A 72 -3.24 14.84 -10.39
CA THR A 72 -3.52 13.47 -9.95
C THR A 72 -4.56 13.48 -8.82
N PRO A 73 -5.76 12.91 -9.03
CA PRO A 73 -6.76 12.84 -7.98
C PRO A 73 -6.40 11.79 -6.92
N GLU A 74 -6.87 11.97 -5.68
CA GLU A 74 -6.50 11.09 -4.56
C GLU A 74 -6.82 9.61 -4.82
N HIS A 75 -7.93 9.31 -5.48
CA HIS A 75 -8.28 7.92 -5.81
C HIS A 75 -7.28 7.27 -6.78
N VAL A 76 -6.61 8.01 -7.65
CA VAL A 76 -5.53 7.46 -8.50
C VAL A 76 -4.30 7.15 -7.64
N LEU A 77 -4.00 7.95 -6.63
CA LEU A 77 -2.88 7.69 -5.72
C LEU A 77 -3.06 6.36 -4.96
N THR A 78 -4.30 5.95 -4.70
CA THR A 78 -4.63 4.79 -3.83
C THR A 78 -5.26 3.60 -4.54
N GLU A 79 -5.82 3.77 -5.75
CA GLU A 79 -6.66 2.74 -6.38
C GLU A 79 -6.41 2.62 -7.90
N LYS A 80 -5.30 3.17 -8.40
CA LYS A 80 -4.98 3.08 -9.82
C LYS A 80 -4.85 1.63 -10.28
N TYR A 81 -5.68 1.28 -11.27
CA TYR A 81 -5.62 0.01 -11.99
C TYR A 81 -6.14 0.22 -13.42
N PRO A 82 -5.51 -0.37 -14.46
CA PRO A 82 -4.29 -1.18 -14.41
C PRO A 82 -3.03 -0.35 -14.14
N ALA A 83 -1.92 -1.05 -13.86
CA ALA A 83 -0.59 -0.44 -13.80
C ALA A 83 -0.21 0.24 -15.12
N SER A 84 0.41 1.42 -15.03
CA SER A 84 1.05 2.09 -16.17
C SER A 84 2.49 1.62 -16.34
N THR A 85 2.98 1.69 -17.57
CA THR A 85 4.38 1.48 -17.94
C THR A 85 4.82 2.52 -18.98
N GLY A 86 6.12 2.64 -19.18
CA GLY A 86 6.73 3.56 -20.13
C GLY A 86 7.45 4.73 -19.47
N PRO A 87 7.98 5.67 -20.28
CA PRO A 87 8.71 6.81 -19.77
C PRO A 87 7.77 7.83 -19.10
N PHE A 88 8.22 8.39 -17.98
CA PHE A 88 7.54 9.45 -17.27
C PHE A 88 8.55 10.50 -16.75
N VAL A 89 8.05 11.64 -16.27
CA VAL A 89 8.89 12.78 -15.85
C VAL A 89 9.81 12.46 -14.67
N LYS A 90 9.46 11.44 -13.86
CA LYS A 90 10.23 10.90 -12.74
C LYS A 90 10.02 9.40 -12.66
N THR A 91 10.90 8.70 -11.94
CA THR A 91 10.65 7.32 -11.55
C THR A 91 9.45 7.24 -10.61
N ILE A 92 8.54 6.30 -10.83
CA ILE A 92 7.41 5.99 -9.96
C ILE A 92 7.70 4.65 -9.28
N VAL A 93 7.60 4.63 -7.96
CA VAL A 93 7.67 3.40 -7.15
C VAL A 93 6.29 3.19 -6.52
N ALA A 94 5.61 2.14 -6.95
CA ALA A 94 4.25 1.82 -6.55
C ALA A 94 4.09 0.40 -5.98
N GLY A 95 3.07 0.22 -5.14
CA GLY A 95 2.54 -1.09 -4.75
C GLY A 95 1.21 -1.33 -5.46
N HIS A 96 0.22 -1.83 -4.70
CA HIS A 96 -1.17 -2.04 -5.10
C HIS A 96 -1.38 -3.14 -6.15
N VAL A 97 -0.72 -3.01 -7.30
CA VAL A 97 -0.72 -4.02 -8.36
C VAL A 97 0.37 -5.04 -8.05
N ARG A 98 -0.04 -6.31 -7.93
CA ARG A 98 0.86 -7.42 -7.63
C ARG A 98 1.86 -7.58 -8.78
N THR A 99 3.13 -7.75 -8.46
CA THR A 99 4.16 -7.87 -9.51
C THR A 99 3.99 -9.14 -10.35
N SER A 100 3.34 -10.17 -9.83
CA SER A 100 2.98 -11.38 -10.58
C SER A 100 1.95 -11.15 -11.68
N GLU A 101 1.18 -10.06 -11.65
CA GLU A 101 0.32 -9.64 -12.76
C GLU A 101 1.11 -8.96 -13.88
N LEU A 102 2.31 -8.45 -13.57
CA LEU A 102 3.14 -7.67 -14.48
C LEU A 102 4.24 -8.52 -15.14
N HIS A 103 4.77 -9.50 -14.42
CA HIS A 103 5.75 -10.44 -14.94
C HIS A 103 5.09 -11.52 -15.81
N ALA A 104 5.62 -11.73 -17.02
CA ALA A 104 5.11 -12.74 -17.95
C ALA A 104 5.22 -14.19 -17.42
N ASP A 105 6.13 -14.44 -16.49
CA ASP A 105 6.32 -15.74 -15.82
C ASP A 105 5.54 -15.85 -14.49
N GLY A 106 4.79 -14.80 -14.10
CA GLY A 106 4.07 -14.75 -12.84
C GLY A 106 4.96 -14.58 -11.60
N SER A 107 6.21 -14.18 -11.76
CA SER A 107 7.12 -13.92 -10.63
C SER A 107 6.60 -12.81 -9.70
N HIS A 108 6.84 -12.97 -8.40
CA HIS A 108 6.51 -11.96 -7.39
C HIS A 108 7.70 -11.05 -7.04
N GLU A 109 8.82 -11.12 -7.77
CA GLU A 109 9.95 -10.20 -7.58
C GLU A 109 9.59 -8.77 -8.00
N VAL A 110 10.43 -7.79 -7.62
CA VAL A 110 10.28 -6.40 -8.08
C VAL A 110 10.13 -6.39 -9.59
N PHE A 111 9.12 -5.67 -10.08
CA PHE A 111 8.95 -5.41 -11.50
C PHE A 111 9.51 -4.03 -11.82
N HIS A 112 10.38 -3.94 -12.81
CA HIS A 112 10.77 -2.68 -13.44
C HIS A 112 10.42 -2.77 -14.92
N ASP A 113 9.75 -1.76 -15.45
CA ASP A 113 9.32 -1.72 -16.84
C ASP A 113 10.46 -1.43 -17.84
N GLY A 114 11.69 -1.22 -17.36
CA GLY A 114 12.83 -0.77 -18.17
C GLY A 114 12.82 0.72 -18.48
N ALA A 115 11.86 1.47 -17.92
CA ALA A 115 11.70 2.91 -18.07
C ALA A 115 11.51 3.54 -16.69
N SER A 116 10.33 4.09 -16.40
CA SER A 116 10.09 4.92 -15.22
C SER A 116 9.30 4.23 -14.11
N HIS A 117 8.91 2.95 -14.20
CA HIS A 117 8.01 2.35 -13.22
C HIS A 117 8.62 1.14 -12.50
N TYR A 118 8.68 1.23 -11.18
CA TYR A 118 8.93 0.11 -10.28
C TYR A 118 7.64 -0.27 -9.55
N TYR A 119 7.31 -1.56 -9.54
CA TYR A 119 6.25 -2.13 -8.71
C TYR A 119 6.85 -3.13 -7.72
N ILE A 120 6.40 -3.06 -6.45
CA ILE A 120 7.01 -3.82 -5.35
C ILE A 120 6.03 -4.70 -4.57
N ASP A 121 4.76 -4.80 -4.97
CA ASP A 121 3.80 -5.66 -4.26
C ASP A 121 4.04 -7.14 -4.57
N ALA A 122 4.65 -7.84 -3.62
CA ALA A 122 4.97 -9.26 -3.73
C ALA A 122 3.80 -10.19 -3.35
N ALA A 123 2.60 -9.67 -3.06
CA ALA A 123 1.50 -10.42 -2.46
C ALA A 123 1.95 -11.18 -1.20
N VAL A 124 2.41 -10.45 -0.18
CA VAL A 124 3.06 -11.02 1.01
C VAL A 124 2.17 -12.01 1.77
N GLU A 125 0.85 -11.85 1.69
CA GLU A 125 -0.14 -12.75 2.28
C GLU A 125 -0.12 -14.14 1.65
N GLU A 126 0.31 -14.24 0.38
CA GLU A 126 0.40 -15.48 -0.38
C GLU A 126 1.84 -16.01 -0.38
N THR A 127 2.82 -15.12 -0.57
CA THR A 127 4.22 -15.52 -0.76
C THR A 127 5.00 -15.61 0.55
N GLY A 128 4.55 -14.93 1.61
CA GLY A 128 5.32 -14.73 2.83
C GLY A 128 6.60 -13.93 2.61
N ARG A 129 6.71 -13.19 1.49
CA ARG A 129 7.92 -12.44 1.10
C ARG A 129 7.59 -10.97 0.83
N LEU A 130 8.59 -10.12 1.03
CA LEU A 130 8.55 -8.69 0.78
C LEU A 130 9.63 -8.33 -0.23
N ASN A 131 9.25 -7.53 -1.23
CA ASN A 131 10.22 -6.83 -2.05
C ASN A 131 10.74 -5.60 -1.30
N VAL A 132 12.05 -5.43 -1.31
CA VAL A 132 12.72 -4.25 -0.76
C VAL A 132 13.53 -3.60 -1.86
N LEU A 133 13.16 -2.37 -2.21
CA LEU A 133 13.86 -1.52 -3.16
C LEU A 133 14.80 -0.58 -2.38
N LYS A 134 16.07 -0.54 -2.78
CA LYS A 134 17.11 0.33 -2.23
C LYS A 134 17.55 1.29 -3.32
N TYR A 135 17.48 2.59 -3.04
CA TYR A 135 18.12 3.61 -3.86
C TYR A 135 19.50 3.95 -3.29
N ASP A 136 20.53 3.89 -4.13
CA ASP A 136 21.88 4.34 -3.79
C ASP A 136 22.05 5.81 -4.20
N VAL A 137 22.35 6.68 -3.24
CA VAL A 137 22.42 8.13 -3.48
C VAL A 137 23.69 8.52 -4.26
N GLU A 138 24.77 7.75 -4.14
CA GLU A 138 26.05 8.03 -4.82
C GLU A 138 25.99 7.60 -6.28
N SER A 139 25.60 6.35 -6.53
CA SER A 139 25.47 5.85 -7.92
C SER A 139 24.20 6.30 -8.61
N ARG A 140 23.18 6.75 -7.84
CA ARG A 140 21.84 7.11 -8.32
C ARG A 140 21.10 5.94 -8.96
N GLU A 141 21.35 4.74 -8.46
CA GLU A 141 20.79 3.51 -9.00
C GLU A 141 19.87 2.83 -7.98
N PHE A 142 18.85 2.16 -8.52
CA PHE A 142 18.02 1.26 -7.74
C PHE A 142 18.62 -0.16 -7.76
N SER A 143 18.59 -0.80 -6.60
CA SER A 143 18.84 -2.23 -6.42
C SER A 143 17.70 -2.82 -5.60
N TRP A 144 17.42 -4.11 -5.73
CA TRP A 144 16.35 -4.74 -4.98
C TRP A 144 16.69 -6.15 -4.53
N ARG A 145 15.92 -6.62 -3.57
CA ARG A 145 15.90 -8.02 -3.15
C ARG A 145 14.53 -8.38 -2.63
N MET A 146 14.15 -9.64 -2.82
CA MET A 146 12.96 -10.20 -2.20
C MET A 146 13.36 -11.00 -0.96
N THR A 147 12.91 -10.56 0.22
CA THR A 147 13.25 -11.17 1.52
C THR A 147 12.03 -11.85 2.15
N PRO A 148 12.21 -12.87 3.00
CA PRO A 148 11.12 -13.33 3.85
C PRO A 148 10.51 -12.16 4.63
N ALA A 149 9.18 -12.12 4.75
CA ALA A 149 8.54 -11.25 5.71
C ALA A 149 8.98 -11.68 7.12
N ALA A 150 9.28 -10.72 8.00
CA ALA A 150 9.57 -11.06 9.38
C ALA A 150 8.37 -11.83 9.95
N SER A 151 8.63 -12.98 10.61
CA SER A 151 7.59 -13.58 11.44
C SER A 151 7.15 -12.51 12.44
N PRO A 152 5.84 -12.32 12.68
CA PRO A 152 5.40 -11.41 13.72
C PRO A 152 6.15 -11.81 15.00
N PRO A 153 6.69 -10.84 15.76
CA PRO A 153 7.35 -11.16 17.02
C PRO A 153 6.41 -12.04 17.84
N SER A 154 6.91 -13.16 18.36
CA SER A 154 6.13 -13.97 19.29
C SER A 154 5.75 -13.06 20.44
N GLU A 155 4.48 -12.66 20.51
CA GLU A 155 4.01 -11.82 21.61
C GLU A 155 4.42 -12.50 22.91
N ALA A 156 5.11 -11.75 23.77
CA ALA A 156 5.45 -12.20 25.10
C ALA A 156 4.17 -12.67 25.78
N ARG A 157 4.11 -13.98 26.08
CA ARG A 157 3.03 -14.64 26.82
C ARG A 157 2.83 -14.01 28.19
#